data_AF-A0A832BBD4-F1
#
_entry.id   AF-A0A832BBD4-F1
#
_cell.length_a   1.000
_cell.length_b   1.000
_cell.length_c   1.000
_cell.angle_alpha   90.00
_cell.angle_beta   90.00
_cell.angle_gamma   90.00
#
_symmetry.space_group_name_H-M   'P 1'
#
loop_
_entity.id
_entity.type
_entity.pdbx_description
1 polymer ?
#
loop_
_entity_poly.entity_id
_entity_poly.type
_entity_poly.pdbx_seq_one_letter_code
_entity_poly.pdbx_strand_id
1 'polypeptide(L)'
;MKALKELDKGIITGLIYASYKSPIYNNPIDAAKALGAEYLLPLYRFTHTKNVEDAHKNGLKVIVWTIDNREAAKEFKNKGVDGIATDYPEILEGL
;
A
#
# COMPACT_ATOMS: atom_id res chain seq x y z
N MET A 1 6.75 -14.11 -2.44
CA MET A 1 5.28 -14.20 -2.30
C MET A 1 4.74 -15.49 -2.88
N LYS A 2 5.05 -15.87 -4.13
CA LYS A 2 4.61 -17.15 -4.74
C LYS A 2 4.84 -18.40 -3.86
N ALA A 3 6.07 -18.64 -3.41
CA ALA A 3 6.37 -19.78 -2.53
C ALA A 3 5.56 -19.76 -1.22
N LEU A 4 5.28 -18.57 -0.66
CA LEU A 4 4.43 -18.43 0.51
C LEU A 4 2.97 -18.76 0.19
N LYS A 5 2.48 -18.32 -0.98
CA LYS A 5 1.11 -18.61 -1.47
C LYS A 5 0.91 -20.08 -1.84
N GLU A 6 1.98 -20.80 -2.18
CA GLU A 6 1.95 -22.25 -2.38
C GLU A 6 1.75 -23.00 -1.07
N LEU A 7 2.30 -22.48 0.03
CA LEU A 7 2.13 -23.04 1.37
C LEU A 7 0.76 -22.70 1.97
N ASP A 8 0.32 -21.46 1.78
CA ASP A 8 -0.98 -20.99 2.27
C ASP A 8 -1.57 -19.95 1.31
N LYS A 9 -2.67 -20.30 0.64
CA LYS A 9 -3.37 -19.40 -0.28
C LYS A 9 -4.16 -18.31 0.44
N GLY A 10 -4.48 -18.50 1.71
CA GLY A 10 -5.26 -17.57 2.52
C GLY A 10 -4.44 -16.40 3.08
N ILE A 11 -3.11 -16.53 3.14
CA ILE A 11 -2.27 -15.47 3.68
C ILE A 11 -2.26 -14.25 2.75
N ILE A 12 -2.69 -13.10 3.24
CA ILE A 12 -2.68 -11.84 2.48
C ILE A 12 -1.24 -11.31 2.44
N THR A 13 -0.82 -10.82 1.28
CA THR A 13 0.52 -10.26 1.09
C THR A 13 0.48 -8.86 0.52
N GLY A 14 1.45 -8.03 0.94
CA GLY A 14 1.62 -6.68 0.46
C GLY A 14 3.07 -6.36 0.10
N LEU A 15 3.26 -5.51 -0.90
CA LEU A 15 4.58 -5.06 -1.36
C LEU A 15 4.90 -3.69 -0.75
N ILE A 16 5.86 -3.66 0.18
CA ILE A 16 6.34 -2.43 0.83
C ILE A 16 7.45 -1.74 0.04
N TYR A 17 7.40 -0.41 -0.09
CA TYR A 17 8.45 0.38 -0.73
C TYR A 17 8.43 1.86 -0.33
N ALA A 18 9.61 2.47 -0.17
CA ALA A 18 9.75 3.92 -0.06
C ALA A 18 9.99 4.57 -1.43
N SER A 19 10.86 3.94 -2.24
CA SER A 19 11.01 4.18 -3.66
C SER A 19 11.06 2.83 -4.35
N TYR A 20 10.50 2.73 -5.56
CA TYR A 20 10.45 1.46 -6.27
C TYR A 20 11.51 1.43 -7.37
N LYS A 21 12.46 0.49 -7.26
CA LYS A 21 13.43 0.16 -8.30
C LYS A 21 13.55 -1.35 -8.37
N SER A 22 13.43 -1.89 -9.58
CA SER A 22 13.57 -3.32 -9.82
C SER A 22 14.24 -3.55 -11.17
N PRO A 23 15.16 -4.53 -11.28
CA PRO A 23 15.71 -4.92 -12.57
C PRO A 23 14.74 -5.79 -13.39
N ILE A 24 13.63 -6.24 -12.79
CA ILE A 24 12.68 -7.20 -13.39
C ILE A 24 11.35 -6.52 -13.74
N TYR A 25 10.90 -5.57 -12.92
CA TYR A 25 9.57 -4.95 -13.04
C TYR A 25 9.69 -3.45 -13.23
N ASN A 26 8.90 -2.91 -14.15
CA ASN A 26 8.92 -1.48 -14.48
C ASN A 26 8.34 -0.60 -13.38
N ASN A 27 7.36 -1.12 -12.62
CA ASN A 27 6.63 -0.38 -11.60
C ASN A 27 6.12 -1.34 -10.50
N PRO A 28 5.70 -0.83 -9.32
CA PRO A 28 5.27 -1.68 -8.20
C PRO A 28 3.96 -2.43 -8.46
N ILE A 29 3.08 -1.92 -9.33
CA ILE A 29 1.82 -2.61 -9.69
C ILE A 29 2.12 -3.90 -10.46
N ASP A 30 2.99 -3.83 -11.46
CA ASP A 30 3.41 -4.99 -12.24
C ASP A 30 4.04 -6.07 -11.34
N ALA A 31 4.88 -5.63 -10.41
CA ALA A 31 5.52 -6.51 -9.45
C ALA A 31 4.50 -7.18 -8.52
N ALA A 32 3.59 -6.40 -7.93
CA ALA A 32 2.54 -6.92 -7.04
C ALA A 32 1.69 -7.96 -7.76
N LYS A 33 1.22 -7.67 -8.99
CA LYS A 33 0.43 -8.61 -9.79
C LYS A 33 1.22 -9.87 -10.13
N ALA A 34 2.46 -9.73 -10.60
CA ALA A 34 3.31 -10.87 -10.95
C ALA A 34 3.64 -11.76 -9.75
N LEU A 35 3.70 -11.19 -8.55
CA LEU A 35 4.02 -11.88 -7.31
C LEU A 35 2.78 -12.40 -6.55
N GLY A 36 1.56 -12.02 -6.97
CA GLY A 36 0.31 -12.38 -6.32
C GLY A 36 0.06 -11.62 -5.00
N ALA A 37 0.51 -10.36 -4.92
CA ALA A 37 0.24 -9.48 -3.79
C ALA A 37 -1.14 -8.83 -3.94
N GLU A 38 -1.82 -8.61 -2.82
CA GLU A 38 -3.11 -7.92 -2.75
C GLU A 38 -2.96 -6.43 -2.42
N TYR A 39 -1.88 -6.06 -1.73
CA TYR A 39 -1.67 -4.70 -1.24
C TYR A 39 -0.37 -4.08 -1.76
N LEU A 40 -0.38 -2.76 -1.98
CA LEU A 40 0.79 -1.92 -2.06
C LEU A 40 0.95 -1.15 -0.75
N LEU A 41 2.18 -1.12 -0.23
CA LEU A 41 2.54 -0.41 0.98
C LEU A 41 3.58 0.68 0.67
N PRO A 42 3.19 1.78 0.01
CA PRO A 42 4.12 2.86 -0.29
C PRO A 42 4.37 3.79 0.90
N LEU A 43 5.57 4.38 0.96
CA LEU A 43 5.85 5.51 1.84
C LEU A 43 4.92 6.69 1.46
N TYR A 44 4.20 7.22 2.44
CA TYR A 44 3.16 8.22 2.21
C TYR A 44 3.68 9.46 1.47
N ARG A 45 4.93 9.88 1.75
CA ARG A 45 5.56 11.07 1.15
C ARG A 45 5.65 11.03 -0.37
N PHE A 46 5.61 9.84 -0.97
CA PHE A 46 5.66 9.64 -2.43
C PHE A 46 4.33 9.12 -3.00
N THR A 47 3.25 9.19 -2.22
CA THR A 47 1.95 8.64 -2.58
C THR A 47 0.94 9.76 -2.83
N HIS A 48 0.44 9.80 -4.06
CA HIS A 48 -0.55 10.76 -4.55
C HIS A 48 -1.85 10.05 -4.92
N THR A 49 -2.96 10.79 -5.08
CA THR A 49 -4.27 10.25 -5.46
C THR A 49 -4.18 9.34 -6.69
N LYS A 50 -3.42 9.75 -7.72
CA LYS A 50 -3.21 8.95 -8.92
C LYS A 50 -2.58 7.58 -8.64
N ASN A 51 -1.65 7.48 -7.67
CA ASN A 51 -1.06 6.19 -7.30
C ASN A 51 -2.11 5.25 -6.70
N VAL A 52 -3.01 5.78 -5.88
CA VAL A 52 -4.11 5.02 -5.26
C VAL A 52 -5.10 4.57 -6.33
N GLU A 53 -5.55 5.49 -7.18
CA GLU A 53 -6.46 5.17 -8.29
C GLU A 53 -5.88 4.12 -9.25
N ASP A 54 -4.60 4.23 -9.61
CA ASP A 54 -3.96 3.29 -10.52
C ASP A 54 -3.79 1.91 -9.88
N ALA A 55 -3.56 1.84 -8.56
CA ALA A 55 -3.56 0.58 -7.80
C ALA A 55 -4.96 -0.06 -7.80
N HIS A 56 -6.01 0.72 -7.48
CA HIS A 56 -7.39 0.24 -7.47
C HIS A 56 -7.86 -0.25 -8.83
N LYS A 57 -7.52 0.46 -9.92
CA LYS A 57 -7.79 0.02 -11.31
C LYS A 57 -7.17 -1.33 -11.64
N ASN A 58 -6.12 -1.73 -10.91
CA ASN A 58 -5.44 -3.01 -11.05
C ASN A 58 -5.85 -4.05 -9.99
N GLY A 59 -6.90 -3.79 -9.21
CA GLY A 59 -7.39 -4.69 -8.18
C GLY A 59 -6.50 -4.78 -6.93
N LEU A 60 -5.56 -3.84 -6.76
CA LEU A 60 -4.68 -3.76 -5.60
C LEU A 60 -5.22 -2.74 -4.61
N LYS A 61 -5.09 -3.03 -3.31
CA LYS A 61 -5.38 -2.09 -2.22
C LYS A 61 -4.12 -1.34 -1.79
N VAL A 62 -4.26 -0.19 -1.14
CA VAL A 62 -3.14 0.65 -0.71
C VAL A 62 -3.17 0.91 0.80
N ILE A 63 -2.08 0.57 1.50
CA ILE A 63 -1.86 0.93 2.90
C ILE A 63 -0.63 1.83 2.97
N VAL A 64 -0.78 3.09 3.36
CA VAL A 64 0.37 4.01 3.45
C VAL A 64 1.06 3.92 4.81
N TRP A 65 2.38 4.14 4.82
CA TRP A 65 3.18 4.20 6.04
C TRP A 65 4.23 5.32 5.98
N THR A 66 4.77 5.82 7.09
CA THR A 66 4.14 5.85 8.43
C THR A 66 3.47 7.21 8.58
N ILE A 67 2.19 7.23 8.93
CA ILE A 67 1.42 8.46 9.15
C ILE A 67 1.29 8.69 10.64
N ASP A 68 1.95 9.72 11.16
CA ASP A 68 2.02 9.96 12.62
C ASP A 68 1.34 11.27 13.06
N ASN A 69 0.60 11.91 12.17
CA ASN A 69 -0.20 13.09 12.52
C ASN A 69 -1.59 13.02 11.89
N ARG A 70 -2.55 13.66 12.57
CA ARG A 70 -3.98 13.58 12.26
C ARG A 70 -4.32 14.25 10.94
N GLU A 71 -3.64 15.33 10.60
CA GLU A 71 -3.83 16.09 9.36
C GLU A 71 -3.49 15.20 8.15
N ALA A 72 -2.34 14.54 8.18
CA ALA A 72 -1.94 13.59 7.15
C ALA A 72 -2.88 12.38 7.11
N ALA A 73 -3.34 11.87 8.25
CA ALA A 73 -4.32 10.78 8.27
C ALA A 73 -5.62 11.16 7.54
N LYS A 74 -6.15 12.37 7.78
CA LYS A 74 -7.31 12.91 7.05
C LYS A 74 -7.03 13.08 5.56
N GLU A 75 -5.87 13.61 5.21
CA GLU A 75 -5.47 13.77 3.80
C GLU A 75 -5.47 12.42 3.08
N PHE A 76 -4.82 11.40 3.66
CA PHE A 76 -4.70 10.10 3.02
C PHE A 76 -6.01 9.31 3.00
N LYS A 77 -6.86 9.45 4.02
CA LYS A 77 -8.25 8.99 3.98
C LYS A 77 -8.99 9.59 2.78
N ASN A 78 -8.86 10.90 2.56
CA ASN A 78 -9.50 11.59 1.43
C ASN A 78 -8.90 11.23 0.06
N LYS A 79 -7.62 10.81 0.01
CA LYS A 79 -7.00 10.23 -1.19
C LYS A 79 -7.53 8.82 -1.52
N GLY A 80 -8.31 8.21 -0.63
CA GLY A 80 -8.94 6.91 -0.84
C GLY A 80 -8.04 5.72 -0.51
N VAL A 81 -7.02 5.86 0.35
CA VAL A 81 -6.23 4.69 0.79
C VAL A 81 -7.12 3.69 1.53
N ASP A 82 -6.80 2.41 1.39
CA ASP A 82 -7.51 1.31 2.07
C ASP A 82 -7.04 1.09 3.51
N GLY A 83 -5.90 1.65 3.89
CA GLY A 83 -5.41 1.64 5.25
C GLY A 83 -4.27 2.60 5.51
N ILE A 84 -4.02 2.80 6.80
CA ILE A 84 -2.97 3.67 7.32
C ILE A 84 -2.19 2.88 8.37
N ALA A 85 -0.87 2.83 8.22
CA ALA A 85 0.04 2.37 9.26
C ALA A 85 0.61 3.59 10.00
N THR A 86 0.59 3.52 11.33
CA THR A 86 0.95 4.60 12.24
C THR A 86 1.63 4.03 13.48
N ASP A 87 2.57 4.78 14.04
CA ASP A 87 3.13 4.47 15.37
C ASP A 87 2.23 5.02 16.50
N TYR A 88 1.26 5.89 16.18
CA TYR A 88 0.36 6.58 17.11
C TYR A 88 -1.12 6.34 16.73
N PRO A 89 -1.70 5.16 17.03
CA PRO A 89 -3.06 4.81 16.62
C PRO A 89 -4.15 5.77 17.12
N GLU A 90 -3.92 6.48 18.23
CA GLU A 90 -4.84 7.47 18.81
C GLU A 90 -5.15 8.63 17.85
N ILE A 91 -4.28 8.93 16.87
CA ILE A 91 -4.56 9.98 15.88
C ILE A 91 -5.75 9.64 14.97
N LEU A 92 -6.09 8.34 14.87
CA LEU A 92 -7.17 7.82 14.03
C LEU A 92 -8.52 7.86 14.75
N GLU A 93 -8.56 8.16 16.06
CA GLU A 93 -9.81 8.21 16.80
C GLU A 93 -10.75 9.32 16.27
N GLY A 94 -11.99 8.91 15.98
CA GLY A 94 -13.06 9.79 15.48
C GLY A 94 -12.80 10.37 14.09
N LEU A 95 -11.99 9.71 13.26
CA LEU A 95 -11.58 10.18 11.94
C LEU A 95 -12.40 9.58 10.81
#